data_AF-A0A3M1FF87-F1
#
_entry.id   AF-A0A3M1FF87-F1
#
_cell.length_a   1.000
_cell.length_b   1.000
_cell.length_c   1.000
_cell.angle_alpha   90.00
_cell.angle_beta   90.00
_cell.angle_gamma   90.00
#
_symmetry.space_group_name_H-M   'P 1'
#
loop_
_entity.id
_entity.type
_entity.pdbx_description
1 polymer ?
#
loop_
_entity_poly.entity_id
_entity_poly.type
_entity_poly.pdbx_seq_one_letter_code
_entity_poly.pdbx_strand_id
1 'polypeptide(L)'
;LTLEDPRVRGLAMHLPPFAPGQPVPVITLPGLAPEIMGFWSLWRISISTADWNRRRIMPLFLADDGRVFAPTARHIWDQLLVTKPTILTSLDVETSYQAFERLRDAAERQGKTIYDELVATHQGRLAREREKGEYAFAARRRAIKRIGLPQVRNHRLSLLEQEEERFHEQLERRAQILPEMAPLLITRVEGCFSK
;
A
#
# COMPACT_ATOMS: atom_id res chain seq x y z
N LEU A 1 2.50 13.71 16.70
CA LEU A 1 2.89 13.12 15.40
C LEU A 1 1.91 11.99 15.13
N THR A 2 1.12 12.04 14.06
CA THR A 2 0.11 11.02 13.74
C THR A 2 0.50 10.28 12.46
N LEU A 3 -0.20 9.18 12.13
CA LEU A 3 -0.13 8.46 10.84
C LEU A 3 -0.14 9.35 9.58
N GLU A 4 -0.68 10.56 9.71
CA GLU A 4 -0.80 11.49 8.60
C GLU A 4 0.45 12.33 8.36
N ASP A 5 1.38 12.41 9.33
CA ASP A 5 2.62 13.18 9.16
C ASP A 5 3.49 12.58 8.04
N PRO A 6 3.79 13.35 6.98
CA PRO A 6 4.59 12.88 5.85
C PRO A 6 5.97 12.34 6.23
N ARG A 7 6.58 12.85 7.32
CA ARG A 7 7.92 12.42 7.78
C ARG A 7 7.87 11.05 8.42
N VAL A 8 6.86 10.80 9.26
CA VAL A 8 6.63 9.49 9.90
C VAL A 8 6.34 8.45 8.83
N ARG A 9 5.52 8.82 7.83
CA ARG A 9 5.27 7.97 6.67
C ARG A 9 6.55 7.71 5.87
N GLY A 10 7.38 8.73 5.68
CA GLY A 10 8.68 8.62 5.02
C GLY A 10 9.61 7.61 5.69
N LEU A 11 9.67 7.56 7.01
CA LEU A 11 10.51 6.58 7.72
C LEU A 11 9.98 5.15 7.54
N ALA A 12 8.68 4.92 7.74
CA ALA A 12 8.07 3.61 7.52
C ALA A 12 8.24 3.12 6.07
N MET A 13 8.35 4.05 5.13
CA MET A 13 8.56 3.79 3.71
C MET A 13 9.97 3.27 3.35
N HIS A 14 10.93 3.35 4.27
CA HIS A 14 12.32 2.90 4.07
C HIS A 14 12.69 1.72 4.99
N LEU A 15 11.77 1.22 5.80
CA LEU A 15 12.03 0.03 6.62
C LEU A 15 12.19 -1.21 5.73
N PRO A 16 13.23 -2.03 5.95
CA PRO A 16 13.33 -3.32 5.29
C PRO A 16 12.18 -4.23 5.76
N PRO A 17 11.70 -5.16 4.92
CA PRO A 17 10.69 -6.11 5.34
C PRO A 17 11.16 -7.00 6.50
N PHE A 18 10.25 -7.29 7.42
CA PHE A 18 10.43 -8.31 8.44
C PHE A 18 10.39 -9.70 7.78
N ALA A 19 11.37 -10.55 8.08
CA ALA A 19 11.49 -11.87 7.45
C ALA A 19 10.93 -12.99 8.35
N PRO A 20 10.36 -14.06 7.77
CA PRO A 20 9.95 -15.24 8.53
C PRO A 20 11.11 -15.81 9.36
N GLY A 21 10.83 -16.16 10.62
CA GLY A 21 11.83 -16.71 11.54
C GLY A 21 12.75 -15.67 12.21
N GLN A 22 12.65 -14.38 11.87
CA GLN A 22 13.26 -13.34 12.69
C GLN A 22 12.61 -13.33 14.09
N PRO A 23 13.40 -13.25 15.19
CA PRO A 23 12.86 -13.22 16.54
C PRO A 23 11.90 -12.05 16.74
N VAL A 24 10.66 -12.35 17.12
CA VAL A 24 9.65 -11.33 17.41
C VAL A 24 9.86 -10.80 18.83
N PRO A 25 10.12 -9.50 19.02
CA PRO A 25 10.29 -8.93 20.36
C PRO A 25 8.95 -8.89 21.10
N VAL A 26 9.00 -9.19 22.39
CA VAL A 26 7.92 -9.01 23.35
C VAL A 26 8.10 -7.65 24.00
N ILE A 27 7.10 -6.79 23.86
CA ILE A 27 7.13 -5.43 24.35
C ILE A 27 5.95 -5.12 25.27
N THR A 28 6.16 -4.15 26.14
CA THR A 28 5.10 -3.46 26.86
C THR A 28 5.19 -1.96 26.63
N LEU A 29 4.03 -1.29 26.68
CA LEU A 29 3.91 0.16 26.52
C LEU A 29 3.25 0.76 27.76
N PRO A 30 3.76 1.91 28.27
CA PRO A 30 3.11 2.62 29.35
C PRO A 30 1.65 2.97 29.01
N GLY A 31 0.74 2.71 29.94
CA GLY A 31 -0.69 3.02 29.80
C GLY A 31 -1.49 2.04 28.94
N LEU A 32 -0.89 0.92 28.49
CA LEU A 32 -1.62 -0.12 27.80
C LEU A 32 -2.33 -1.04 28.80
N ALA A 33 -3.66 -1.15 28.68
CA ALA A 33 -4.48 -1.95 29.60
C ALA A 33 -4.02 -3.43 29.63
N PRO A 34 -3.98 -4.10 30.80
CA PRO A 34 -3.50 -5.48 30.95
C PRO A 34 -4.20 -6.52 30.07
N GLU A 35 -5.43 -6.23 29.65
CA GLU A 35 -6.23 -7.09 28.78
C GLU A 35 -5.76 -7.07 27.31
N ILE A 36 -4.93 -6.09 26.94
CA ILE A 36 -4.39 -5.98 25.59
C ILE A 36 -3.21 -6.92 25.46
N MET A 37 -3.53 -8.17 25.10
CA MET A 37 -2.59 -9.25 24.84
C MET A 37 -2.77 -9.69 23.39
N GLY A 38 -1.72 -9.53 22.58
CA GLY A 38 -1.78 -9.91 21.18
C GLY A 38 -0.47 -9.67 20.43
N PHE A 39 -0.55 -9.77 19.11
CA PHE A 39 0.51 -9.39 18.21
C PHE A 39 0.14 -8.10 17.50
N TRP A 40 1.06 -7.14 17.54
CA TRP A 40 0.96 -5.93 16.75
C TRP A 40 1.93 -6.02 15.57
N SER A 41 1.50 -5.56 14.40
CA SER A 41 2.35 -5.54 13.22
C SER A 41 2.03 -4.37 12.31
N LEU A 42 3.03 -3.97 11.52
CA LEU A 42 2.91 -2.92 10.52
C LEU A 42 3.12 -3.50 9.13
N TRP A 43 2.17 -3.28 8.24
CA TRP A 43 2.21 -3.82 6.89
C TRP A 43 2.24 -2.71 5.85
N ARG A 44 3.03 -2.91 4.79
CA ARG A 44 3.00 -2.14 3.56
C ARG A 44 2.19 -2.90 2.52
N ILE A 45 1.17 -2.25 1.97
CA ILE A 45 0.40 -2.75 0.83
C ILE A 45 0.67 -1.82 -0.34
N SER A 46 1.08 -2.35 -1.47
CA SER A 46 1.40 -1.57 -2.66
C SER A 46 0.90 -2.17 -3.95
N ILE A 47 0.67 -1.27 -4.91
CA ILE A 47 0.50 -1.58 -6.32
C ILE A 47 1.61 -0.90 -7.11
N SER A 48 2.31 -1.66 -7.93
CA SER A 48 3.35 -1.16 -8.83
C SER A 48 2.89 -1.33 -10.28
N THR A 49 3.03 -0.27 -11.07
CA THR A 49 2.87 -0.26 -12.54
C THR A 49 4.14 0.31 -13.18
N ALA A 50 4.19 0.35 -14.52
CA ALA A 50 5.36 0.78 -15.28
C ALA A 50 5.90 2.18 -14.92
N ASP A 51 5.04 3.09 -14.44
CA ASP A 51 5.35 4.49 -14.17
C ASP A 51 4.83 4.98 -12.81
N TRP A 52 4.20 4.10 -12.04
CA TRP A 52 3.43 4.49 -10.87
C TRP A 52 3.55 3.46 -9.75
N ASN A 53 3.92 3.90 -8.56
CA ASN A 53 3.89 3.07 -7.36
C ASN A 53 3.05 3.77 -6.30
N ARG A 54 1.99 3.12 -5.84
CA ARG A 54 1.22 3.56 -4.68
C ARG A 54 1.32 2.55 -3.58
N ARG A 55 1.56 3.06 -2.38
CA ARG A 55 1.65 2.29 -1.16
C ARG A 55 0.79 2.87 -0.05
N ARG A 56 0.35 1.99 0.84
CA ARG A 56 -0.38 2.28 2.07
C ARG A 56 0.24 1.48 3.21
N ILE A 57 0.19 2.07 4.39
CA ILE A 57 0.64 1.43 5.63
C ILE A 57 -0.61 1.04 6.41
N MET A 58 -0.63 -0.18 6.93
CA MET A 58 -1.72 -0.75 7.69
C MET A 58 -1.17 -1.30 9.01
N PRO A 59 -1.48 -0.67 10.16
CA PRO A 59 -1.27 -1.31 11.44
C PRO A 59 -2.31 -2.42 11.63
N LEU A 60 -1.88 -3.54 12.19
CA LEU A 60 -2.72 -4.69 12.49
C LEU A 60 -2.47 -5.13 13.93
N PHE A 61 -3.54 -5.39 14.68
CA PHE A 61 -3.47 -6.01 15.99
C PHE A 61 -4.32 -7.27 15.99
N LEU A 62 -3.68 -8.41 16.26
CA LEU A 62 -4.29 -9.73 16.36
C LEU A 62 -4.22 -10.15 17.83
N ALA A 63 -5.36 -10.18 18.51
CA ALA A 63 -5.44 -10.65 19.89
C ALA A 63 -5.21 -12.16 19.98
N ASP A 64 -4.87 -12.65 21.17
CA ASP A 64 -4.60 -14.08 21.40
C ASP A 64 -5.79 -14.99 21.10
N ASP A 65 -7.00 -14.47 21.29
CA ASP A 65 -8.26 -15.13 20.92
C ASP A 65 -8.53 -15.18 19.41
N GLY A 66 -7.63 -14.60 18.59
CA GLY A 66 -7.69 -14.60 17.13
C GLY A 66 -8.51 -13.46 16.52
N ARG A 67 -9.08 -12.55 17.32
CA ARG A 67 -9.82 -11.39 16.80
C ARG A 67 -8.87 -10.26 16.41
N VAL A 68 -9.26 -9.50 15.38
CA VAL A 68 -8.53 -8.32 14.92
C VAL A 68 -9.21 -7.06 15.44
N PHE A 69 -8.41 -6.15 16.02
CA PHE A 69 -8.92 -4.87 16.55
C PHE A 69 -8.17 -3.68 15.93
N ALA A 70 -8.76 -3.08 14.89
CA ALA A 70 -8.17 -1.92 14.22
C ALA A 70 -7.96 -0.69 15.15
N PRO A 71 -8.89 -0.35 16.07
CA PRO A 71 -8.66 0.76 17.02
C PRO A 71 -7.44 0.53 17.91
N THR A 72 -7.27 -0.70 18.42
CA THR A 72 -6.11 -1.10 19.24
C THR A 72 -4.81 -1.03 18.44
N ALA A 73 -4.84 -1.49 17.18
CA ALA A 73 -3.67 -1.41 16.29
C ALA A 73 -3.20 0.03 16.06
N ARG A 74 -4.15 0.95 15.85
CA ARG A 74 -3.87 2.38 15.67
C ARG A 74 -3.38 3.02 16.96
N HIS A 75 -4.00 2.69 18.09
CA HIS A 75 -3.58 3.19 19.40
C HIS A 75 -2.13 2.81 19.73
N ILE A 76 -1.76 1.54 19.54
CA ILE A 76 -0.38 1.06 19.76
C ILE A 76 0.59 1.77 18.82
N TRP A 77 0.23 1.95 17.54
CA TRP A 77 1.06 2.71 16.60
C TRP A 77 1.30 4.15 17.08
N ASP A 78 0.23 4.86 17.43
CA ASP A 78 0.32 6.26 17.87
C ASP A 78 1.17 6.38 19.15
N GLN A 79 1.11 5.41 20.06
CA GLN A 79 2.00 5.33 21.22
C GLN A 79 3.46 5.07 20.84
N LEU A 80 3.73 4.13 19.95
CA LEU A 80 5.10 3.82 19.48
C LEU A 80 5.79 5.01 18.81
N LEU A 81 5.03 5.97 18.25
CA LEU A 81 5.57 7.19 17.65
C LEU A 81 6.09 8.20 18.69
N VAL A 82 5.63 8.14 19.93
CA VAL A 82 5.93 9.14 20.97
C VAL A 82 6.55 8.54 22.23
N THR A 83 6.47 7.23 22.41
CA THR A 83 6.93 6.52 23.60
C THR A 83 7.79 5.34 23.19
N LYS A 84 8.96 5.22 23.84
CA LYS A 84 9.84 4.08 23.66
C LYS A 84 9.25 2.87 24.40
N PRO A 85 9.02 1.73 23.73
CA PRO A 85 8.56 0.52 24.40
C PRO A 85 9.65 -0.08 25.29
N THR A 86 9.23 -0.78 26.35
CA THR A 86 10.13 -1.65 27.11
C THR A 86 10.13 -3.02 26.45
N ILE A 87 11.30 -3.48 26.00
CA ILE A 87 11.50 -4.83 25.47
C ILE A 87 11.70 -5.77 26.65
N LEU A 88 10.80 -6.74 26.79
CA LEU A 88 10.82 -7.72 27.88
C LEU A 88 11.71 -8.92 27.53
N THR A 89 11.51 -9.46 26.33
CA THR A 89 12.25 -10.60 25.79
C THR A 89 12.04 -10.68 24.27
N SER A 90 12.52 -11.74 23.63
CA SER A 90 12.17 -12.12 22.27
C SER A 90 11.62 -13.53 22.25
N LEU A 91 10.66 -13.78 21.38
CA LEU A 91 10.15 -15.12 21.10
C LEU A 91 11.24 -15.97 20.44
N ASP A 92 11.16 -17.28 20.65
CA ASP A 92 12.01 -18.23 19.94
C ASP A 92 11.64 -18.28 18.44
N VAL A 93 12.49 -18.95 17.65
CA VAL A 93 12.37 -18.99 16.19
C VAL A 93 11.07 -19.65 15.73
N GLU A 94 10.65 -20.74 16.36
CA GLU A 94 9.45 -21.48 15.96
C GLU A 94 8.19 -20.68 16.27
N THR A 95 8.10 -20.15 17.49
CA THR A 95 6.97 -19.29 17.88
C THR A 95 6.90 -18.01 17.03
N SER A 96 8.06 -17.42 16.71
CA SER A 96 8.13 -16.24 15.83
C SER A 96 7.64 -16.55 14.41
N TYR A 97 7.98 -17.72 13.87
CA TYR A 97 7.50 -18.17 12.57
C TYR A 97 5.99 -18.38 12.56
N GLN A 98 5.44 -19.05 13.58
CA GLN A 98 3.99 -19.25 13.69
C GLN A 98 3.23 -17.92 13.84
N ALA A 99 3.77 -16.98 14.62
CA ALA A 99 3.21 -15.64 14.73
C ALA A 99 3.20 -14.90 13.39
N PHE A 100 4.29 -14.99 12.62
CA PHE A 100 4.38 -14.42 11.29
C PHE A 100 3.29 -14.95 10.36
N GLU A 101 3.12 -16.27 10.27
CA GLU A 101 2.10 -16.88 9.39
C GLU A 101 0.68 -16.45 9.78
N ARG A 102 0.35 -16.48 11.09
CA ARG A 102 -0.97 -16.03 11.58
C ARG A 102 -1.23 -14.56 11.27
N LEU A 103 -0.21 -13.71 11.42
CA LEU A 103 -0.31 -12.29 11.08
C LEU A 103 -0.44 -12.07 9.59
N ARG A 104 0.26 -12.83 8.74
CA ARG A 104 0.13 -12.76 7.29
C ARG A 104 -1.31 -13.05 6.87
N ASP A 105 -1.89 -14.14 7.34
CA ASP A 105 -3.27 -14.52 7.00
C ASP A 105 -4.30 -13.49 7.47
N ALA A 106 -4.09 -12.89 8.65
CA ALA A 106 -4.92 -11.80 9.13
C ALA A 106 -4.72 -10.53 8.28
N ALA A 107 -3.49 -10.21 7.93
CA ALA A 107 -3.15 -9.02 7.17
C ALA A 107 -3.66 -9.09 5.73
N GLU A 108 -3.58 -10.22 5.05
CA GLU A 108 -4.14 -10.39 3.70
C GLU A 108 -5.66 -10.15 3.68
N ARG A 109 -6.38 -10.66 4.69
CA ARG A 109 -7.83 -10.46 4.84
C ARG A 109 -8.17 -8.99 5.08
N GLN A 110 -7.49 -8.34 6.02
CA GLN A 110 -7.75 -6.93 6.36
C GLN A 110 -7.26 -5.97 5.27
N GLY A 111 -6.17 -6.33 4.61
CA GLY A 111 -5.52 -5.55 3.57
C GLY A 111 -6.26 -5.55 2.25
N LYS A 112 -7.18 -6.50 2.03
CA LYS A 112 -7.97 -6.62 0.79
C LYS A 112 -8.68 -5.32 0.44
N THR A 113 -9.38 -4.69 1.39
CA THR A 113 -10.09 -3.42 1.13
C THR A 113 -9.13 -2.31 0.71
N ILE A 114 -7.97 -2.20 1.37
CA ILE A 114 -6.95 -1.21 1.03
C ILE A 114 -6.40 -1.46 -0.38
N TYR A 115 -6.15 -2.72 -0.72
CA TYR A 115 -5.70 -3.11 -2.06
C TYR A 115 -6.76 -2.76 -3.12
N ASP A 116 -8.02 -3.13 -2.89
CA ASP A 116 -9.12 -2.87 -3.83
C ASP A 116 -9.29 -1.35 -4.07
N GLU A 117 -9.17 -0.52 -3.02
CA GLU A 117 -9.18 0.95 -3.13
C GLU A 117 -8.01 1.49 -3.96
N LEU A 118 -6.81 0.92 -3.79
CA LEU A 118 -5.63 1.30 -4.57
C LEU A 118 -5.85 0.98 -6.06
N VAL A 119 -6.36 -0.22 -6.37
CA VAL A 119 -6.68 -0.66 -7.73
C VAL A 119 -7.75 0.23 -8.35
N ALA A 120 -8.86 0.47 -7.64
CA ALA A 120 -9.96 1.30 -8.12
C ALA A 120 -9.50 2.74 -8.41
N THR A 121 -8.64 3.29 -7.54
CA THR A 121 -8.08 4.63 -7.76
C THR A 121 -7.19 4.68 -9.01
N HIS A 122 -6.38 3.64 -9.24
CA HIS A 122 -5.52 3.54 -10.42
C HIS A 122 -6.32 3.42 -11.70
N GLN A 123 -7.28 2.49 -11.74
CA GLN A 123 -8.17 2.30 -12.88
C GLN A 123 -8.97 3.56 -13.20
N GLY A 124 -9.52 4.23 -12.19
CA GLY A 124 -10.25 5.49 -12.36
C GLY A 124 -9.37 6.64 -12.88
N ARG A 125 -8.06 6.61 -12.64
CA ARG A 125 -7.12 7.57 -13.25
C ARG A 125 -6.88 7.23 -14.72
N LEU A 126 -6.60 5.95 -15.04
CA LEU A 126 -6.38 5.51 -16.43
C LEU A 126 -7.61 5.76 -17.31
N ALA A 127 -8.82 5.51 -16.79
CA ALA A 127 -10.06 5.79 -17.52
C ALA A 127 -10.20 7.28 -17.87
N ARG A 128 -9.92 8.18 -16.92
CA ARG A 128 -9.93 9.63 -17.15
C ARG A 128 -8.84 10.08 -18.12
N GLU A 129 -7.68 9.44 -18.09
CA GLU A 129 -6.60 9.72 -19.05
C GLU A 129 -7.00 9.27 -20.46
N ARG A 130 -7.58 8.08 -20.60
CA ARG A 130 -8.11 7.55 -21.87
C ARG A 130 -9.15 8.48 -22.47
N GLU A 131 -10.19 8.85 -21.71
CA GLU A 131 -11.26 9.74 -22.18
C GLU A 131 -10.73 11.09 -22.68
N LYS A 132 -9.81 11.70 -21.92
CA LYS A 132 -9.15 12.96 -22.33
C LYS A 132 -8.33 12.80 -23.59
N GLY A 133 -7.58 11.69 -23.70
CA GLY A 133 -6.79 11.35 -24.88
C GLY A 133 -7.66 11.21 -26.12
N GLU A 134 -8.69 10.36 -26.04
CA GLU A 134 -9.65 10.12 -27.13
C GLU A 134 -10.31 11.42 -27.60
N TYR A 135 -10.77 12.26 -26.67
CA TYR A 135 -11.33 13.56 -27.01
C TYR A 135 -10.33 14.45 -27.76
N ALA A 136 -9.08 14.50 -27.30
CA ALA A 136 -8.01 15.28 -27.93
C ALA A 136 -7.65 14.76 -29.33
N PHE A 137 -7.51 13.44 -29.50
CA PHE A 137 -7.27 12.82 -30.80
C PHE A 137 -8.41 13.08 -31.78
N ALA A 138 -9.67 12.93 -31.34
CA ALA A 138 -10.84 13.24 -32.15
C ALA A 138 -10.89 14.71 -32.59
N ALA A 139 -10.53 15.65 -31.71
CA ALA A 139 -10.43 17.07 -32.05
C ALA A 139 -9.33 17.34 -33.08
N ARG A 140 -8.12 16.78 -32.89
CA ARG A 140 -7.00 16.90 -33.84
C ARG A 140 -7.33 16.30 -35.20
N ARG A 141 -7.97 15.12 -35.23
CA ARG A 141 -8.42 14.44 -36.46
C ARG A 141 -9.39 15.31 -37.26
N ARG A 142 -10.36 15.95 -36.59
CA ARG A 142 -11.28 16.90 -37.23
C ARG A 142 -10.56 18.11 -37.82
N ALA A 143 -9.58 18.67 -37.10
CA ALA A 143 -8.79 19.80 -37.59
C ALA A 143 -7.95 19.42 -38.83
N ILE A 144 -7.28 18.26 -38.82
CA ILE A 144 -6.47 17.77 -39.94
C ILE A 144 -7.33 17.51 -41.18
N LYS A 145 -8.55 16.96 -41.01
CA LYS A 145 -9.46 16.70 -42.13
C LYS A 145 -9.85 17.96 -42.93
N ARG A 146 -9.76 19.15 -42.33
CA ARG A 146 -10.04 20.45 -42.99
C ARG A 146 -8.89 20.95 -43.87
N ILE A 147 -7.73 20.29 -43.86
CA ILE A 147 -6.59 20.66 -44.73
C ILE A 147 -6.94 20.33 -46.18
N GLY A 148 -6.85 21.33 -47.06
CA GLY A 148 -7.22 21.21 -48.47
C GLY A 148 -6.23 20.39 -49.31
N LEU A 149 -4.94 20.40 -48.98
CA LEU A 149 -3.92 19.65 -49.74
C LEU A 149 -3.91 18.16 -49.32
N PRO A 150 -4.29 17.21 -50.21
CA PRO A 150 -4.50 15.81 -49.82
C PRO A 150 -3.24 15.13 -49.28
N GLN A 151 -2.07 15.41 -49.86
CA GLN A 151 -0.79 14.83 -49.43
C GLN A 151 -0.46 15.20 -47.98
N VAL A 152 -0.58 16.49 -47.62
CA VAL A 152 -0.32 16.96 -46.27
C VAL A 152 -1.34 16.41 -45.28
N ARG A 153 -2.63 16.36 -45.67
CA ARG A 153 -3.69 15.78 -44.84
C ARG A 153 -3.42 14.31 -44.53
N ASN A 154 -3.13 13.50 -45.55
CA ASN A 154 -2.91 12.06 -45.41
C ASN A 154 -1.67 11.77 -44.55
N HIS A 155 -0.57 12.51 -44.78
CA HIS A 155 0.63 12.38 -43.96
C HIS A 155 0.36 12.70 -42.48
N ARG A 156 -0.35 13.81 -42.19
CA ARG A 156 -0.69 14.18 -40.81
C ARG A 156 -1.66 13.22 -40.15
N LEU A 157 -2.60 12.62 -40.89
CA LEU A 157 -3.51 11.59 -40.35
C LEU A 157 -2.73 10.33 -39.96
N SER A 158 -1.81 9.87 -40.80
CA SER A 158 -0.97 8.70 -40.50
C SER A 158 -0.09 8.93 -39.26
N LEU A 159 0.49 10.13 -39.11
CA LEU A 159 1.24 10.48 -37.89
C LEU A 159 0.33 10.47 -36.65
N LEU A 160 -0.88 11.03 -36.76
CA LEU A 160 -1.84 11.04 -35.64
C LEU A 160 -2.26 9.62 -35.23
N GLU A 161 -2.43 8.72 -36.20
CA GLU A 161 -2.75 7.30 -35.94
C GLU A 161 -1.62 6.59 -35.18
N GLN A 162 -0.36 6.79 -35.59
CA GLN A 162 0.78 6.25 -34.86
C GLN A 162 0.90 6.82 -33.43
N GLU A 163 0.61 8.10 -33.24
CA GLU A 163 0.56 8.71 -31.90
C GLU A 163 -0.55 8.10 -31.04
N GLU A 164 -1.73 7.88 -31.62
CA GLU A 164 -2.88 7.29 -30.94
C GLU A 164 -2.62 5.82 -30.58
N GLU A 165 -2.04 5.02 -31.48
CA GLU A 165 -1.62 3.63 -31.19
C GLU A 165 -0.63 3.58 -30.03
N ARG A 166 0.43 4.40 -30.07
CA ARG A 166 1.42 4.47 -28.96
C ARG A 166 0.79 4.88 -27.64
N PHE A 167 -0.16 5.81 -27.67
CA PHE A 167 -0.89 6.22 -26.48
C PHE A 167 -1.68 5.06 -25.87
N HIS A 168 -2.39 4.29 -26.70
CA HIS A 168 -3.14 3.11 -26.23
C HIS A 168 -2.21 2.03 -25.68
N GLU A 169 -1.11 1.71 -26.38
CA GLU A 169 -0.10 0.76 -25.88
C GLU A 169 0.46 1.18 -24.52
N GLN A 170 0.73 2.46 -24.33
CA GLN A 170 1.20 2.99 -23.04
C GLN A 170 0.13 2.87 -21.96
N LEU A 171 -1.15 3.11 -22.26
CA LEU A 171 -2.24 2.90 -21.29
C LEU A 171 -2.36 1.43 -20.88
N GLU A 172 -2.30 0.51 -21.84
CA GLU A 172 -2.39 -0.94 -21.57
C GLU A 172 -1.21 -1.44 -20.74
N ARG A 173 0.02 -1.00 -21.04
CA ARG A 173 1.19 -1.32 -20.20
C ARG A 173 1.01 -0.81 -18.77
N ARG A 174 0.46 0.40 -18.60
CA ARG A 174 0.22 1.01 -17.29
C ARG A 174 -0.98 0.41 -16.56
N ALA A 175 -1.86 -0.32 -17.25
CA ALA A 175 -2.97 -1.05 -16.64
C ALA A 175 -2.51 -2.32 -15.90
N GLN A 176 -1.33 -2.86 -16.23
CA GLN A 176 -0.77 -4.01 -15.54
C GLN A 176 -0.32 -3.62 -14.12
N ILE A 177 -0.91 -4.28 -13.13
CA ILE A 177 -0.65 -4.04 -11.71
C ILE A 177 0.07 -5.26 -11.12
N LEU A 178 1.18 -5.01 -10.45
CA LEU A 178 1.81 -5.99 -9.56
C LEU A 178 1.45 -5.67 -8.10
N PRO A 179 0.64 -6.50 -7.43
CA PRO A 179 0.39 -6.36 -6.00
C PRO A 179 1.61 -6.77 -5.19
N GLU A 180 1.88 -6.04 -4.10
CA GLU A 180 2.89 -6.41 -3.12
C GLU A 180 2.34 -6.15 -1.71
N MET A 181 2.61 -7.08 -0.81
CA MET A 181 2.34 -6.93 0.62
C MET A 181 3.56 -7.37 1.42
N ALA A 182 4.06 -6.48 2.28
CA ALA A 182 5.27 -6.70 3.05
C ALA A 182 5.08 -6.32 4.52
N PRO A 183 5.40 -7.19 5.49
CA PRO A 183 5.47 -6.81 6.89
C PRO A 183 6.72 -5.96 7.11
N LEU A 184 6.59 -4.87 7.85
CA LEU A 184 7.69 -3.95 8.19
C LEU A 184 8.13 -4.13 9.64
N LEU A 185 7.18 -4.39 10.54
CA LEU A 185 7.42 -4.60 11.96
C LEU A 185 6.44 -5.65 12.49
N ILE A 186 6.91 -6.48 13.41
CA ILE A 186 6.10 -7.44 14.16
C ILE A 186 6.58 -7.41 15.61
N THR A 187 5.65 -7.28 16.55
CA THR A 187 5.92 -7.35 17.99
C THR A 187 4.82 -8.12 18.71
N ARG A 188 5.19 -8.85 19.75
CA ARG A 188 4.25 -9.35 20.76
C ARG A 188 4.01 -8.22 21.75
N VAL A 189 2.75 -7.91 22.05
CA VAL A 189 2.37 -6.82 22.95
C VAL A 189 1.72 -7.40 24.19
N GLU A 190 2.24 -6.99 25.34
CA GLU A 190 1.74 -7.34 26.66
C GLU A 190 1.37 -6.08 27.43
N GLY A 191 0.07 -5.91 27.71
CA GLY A 191 -0.44 -4.86 28.58
C GLY A 191 0.11 -4.99 29.99
N CYS A 192 0.40 -3.85 30.63
CA CYS A 192 0.91 -3.83 31.99
C CYS A 192 0.24 -2.69 32.77
N PHE A 193 0.03 -2.89 34.08
CA PHE A 193 -0.39 -1.80 34.94
C PHE A 193 0.66 -0.70 34.93
N SER A 194 0.26 0.53 34.58
CA SER A 194 1.11 1.69 34.81
C SER A 194 1.27 1.87 36.33
N LYS A 195 2.51 1.81 36.82
CA LYS A 195 2.88 2.50 38.06
C LYS A 195 3.37 3.90 37.73
#